data_AF-A0A9U8E0L1-F1
#
_entry.id   AF-A0A9U8E0L1-F1
#
_cell.length_a   1.000
_cell.length_b   1.000
_cell.length_c   1.000
_cell.angle_alpha   90.00
_cell.angle_beta   90.00
_cell.angle_gamma   90.00
#
_symmetry.space_group_name_H-M   'P 1'
#
loop_
_entity.id
_entity.type
_entity.pdbx_description
1 polymer ?
#
loop_
_entity_poly.entity_id
_entity_poly.type
_entity_poly.pdbx_seq_one_letter_code
_entity_poly.pdbx_strand_id
1 'polypeptide(L)'
;MADKHEPEDSYSKNQSELTYTFENGQLSCLDCDVSSIPKELIEDYCNITSRLDLSFNLLESLQGLEHFKFLKELVLDNNTLDNSVDFPVLKELQTLTLNKNKFSDLTDLLDKLVASFPNLTYLSLLGNEACPDQLSSSEKDDEDYQRYRYYVLYRLPKLKFLDSTPVTSSEVSEARRVGPYQQVVRPKAILESSESSTSGSPTNVYSPLPSETQDMETADHKEVEELNVARSYWGKNRSRYLGRNSEGNRFITDGIL
;
A
#
# COMPACT_ATOMS: atom_id res chain seq x y z
N MET A 1 15.32 -25.58 -53.71
CA MET A 1 14.90 -24.60 -52.70
C MET A 1 13.77 -25.24 -51.91
N ALA A 2 13.98 -25.44 -50.61
CA ALA A 2 12.97 -26.00 -49.71
C ALA A 2 12.30 -24.84 -48.98
N ASP A 3 11.03 -24.60 -49.27
CA ASP A 3 10.18 -23.71 -48.47
C ASP A 3 9.74 -24.47 -47.23
N LYS A 4 10.07 -23.92 -46.05
CA LYS A 4 9.54 -24.36 -44.77
C LYS A 4 8.22 -23.60 -44.55
N HIS A 5 7.10 -24.30 -44.64
CA HIS A 5 5.84 -23.85 -44.07
C HIS A 5 5.90 -23.99 -42.54
N GLU A 6 5.77 -22.86 -41.84
CA GLU A 6 5.37 -22.83 -40.43
C GLU A 6 3.86 -23.11 -40.34
N PRO A 7 3.37 -23.83 -39.32
CA PRO A 7 1.95 -24.08 -39.18
C PRO A 7 1.26 -22.87 -38.52
N GLU A 8 0.53 -22.08 -39.31
CA GLU A 8 -0.53 -21.19 -38.82
C GLU A 8 -1.78 -22.03 -38.56
N ASP A 9 -1.86 -22.63 -37.36
CA ASP A 9 -3.06 -23.32 -36.91
C ASP A 9 -4.00 -22.32 -36.22
N SER A 10 -4.87 -21.66 -37.00
CA SER A 10 -6.06 -20.98 -36.49
C SER A 10 -7.22 -21.99 -36.45
N TYR A 11 -7.41 -22.63 -35.30
CA TYR A 11 -8.56 -23.51 -35.07
C TYR A 11 -9.74 -22.71 -34.52
N SER A 12 -10.83 -22.65 -35.30
CA SER A 12 -12.12 -22.11 -34.84
C SER A 12 -13.13 -23.24 -34.58
N LYS A 13 -13.47 -23.52 -33.31
CA LYS A 13 -14.60 -24.34 -32.84
C LYS A 13 -15.44 -23.56 -31.81
N ASN A 14 -16.65 -23.22 -32.23
CA ASN A 14 -17.66 -22.49 -31.46
C ASN A 14 -18.16 -23.24 -30.20
N GLN A 15 -17.65 -22.83 -29.04
CA GLN A 15 -18.35 -22.79 -27.75
C GLN A 15 -17.69 -21.66 -26.95
N SER A 16 -18.18 -20.42 -27.11
CA SER A 16 -17.51 -19.16 -26.69
C SER A 16 -15.99 -19.27 -26.86
N GLU A 17 -15.56 -19.28 -28.12
CA GLU A 17 -14.19 -19.56 -28.52
C GLU A 17 -13.22 -18.62 -27.78
N LEU A 18 -12.57 -19.20 -26.77
CA LEU A 18 -11.59 -18.50 -25.96
C LEU A 18 -10.50 -18.00 -26.90
N THR A 19 -10.44 -16.68 -27.10
CA THR A 19 -9.52 -16.10 -28.08
C THR A 19 -8.20 -15.86 -27.39
N TYR A 20 -7.22 -16.70 -27.69
CA TYR A 20 -5.87 -16.57 -27.16
C TYR A 20 -4.84 -16.63 -28.28
N THR A 21 -3.67 -16.04 -28.03
CA THR A 21 -2.53 -16.09 -28.94
C THR A 21 -1.33 -16.66 -28.23
N PHE A 22 -0.56 -17.50 -28.93
CA PHE A 22 0.69 -18.03 -28.42
C PHE A 22 1.80 -17.87 -29.45
N GLU A 23 2.78 -17.04 -29.15
CA GLU A 23 3.92 -16.78 -30.02
C GLU A 23 5.21 -16.69 -29.22
N ASN A 24 6.25 -17.41 -29.63
CA ASN A 24 7.59 -17.35 -29.03
C ASN A 24 7.63 -17.50 -27.50
N GLY A 25 6.79 -18.38 -26.94
CA GLY A 25 6.71 -18.57 -25.49
C GLY A 25 5.96 -17.45 -24.76
N GLN A 26 5.19 -16.64 -25.47
CA GLN A 26 4.29 -15.62 -24.90
C GLN A 26 2.85 -16.07 -25.14
N LEU A 27 2.10 -16.24 -24.06
CA LEU A 27 0.68 -16.57 -24.11
C LEU A 27 -0.13 -15.34 -23.72
N SER A 28 -1.07 -14.93 -24.57
CA SER A 28 -1.97 -13.82 -24.29
C SER A 28 -3.42 -14.28 -24.42
N CYS A 29 -4.24 -14.00 -23.41
CA CYS A 29 -5.68 -14.21 -23.41
C CYS A 29 -6.32 -12.93 -22.88
N LEU A 30 -6.74 -12.07 -23.80
CA LEU A 30 -7.20 -10.71 -23.52
C LEU A 30 -8.69 -10.61 -23.81
N ASP A 31 -9.43 -9.84 -23.01
CA ASP A 31 -10.83 -9.48 -23.27
C ASP A 31 -11.74 -10.71 -23.48
N CYS A 32 -11.48 -11.77 -22.71
CA CYS A 32 -12.20 -13.04 -22.77
C CYS A 32 -13.25 -13.18 -21.66
N ASP A 33 -13.45 -12.13 -20.84
CA ASP A 33 -14.35 -12.11 -19.69
C ASP A 33 -14.14 -13.29 -18.70
N VAL A 34 -12.93 -13.83 -18.64
CA VAL A 34 -12.65 -15.00 -17.79
C VAL A 34 -12.46 -14.60 -16.33
N SER A 35 -13.06 -15.36 -15.41
CA SER A 35 -12.92 -15.16 -13.97
C SER A 35 -11.82 -16.00 -13.32
N SER A 36 -11.32 -17.00 -14.05
CA SER A 36 -10.20 -17.87 -13.66
C SER A 36 -9.40 -18.27 -14.90
N ILE A 37 -8.17 -18.74 -14.70
CA ILE A 37 -7.31 -19.18 -15.79
C ILE A 37 -7.93 -20.44 -16.43
N PRO A 38 -8.26 -20.42 -17.74
CA PRO A 38 -8.85 -21.57 -18.42
C PRO A 38 -7.95 -22.80 -18.35
N LYS A 39 -8.55 -23.98 -18.15
CA LYS A 39 -7.80 -25.24 -17.97
C LYS A 39 -7.06 -25.65 -19.23
N GLU A 40 -7.67 -25.38 -20.38
CA GLU A 40 -7.10 -25.66 -21.70
C GLU A 40 -5.76 -24.93 -21.86
N LEU A 41 -5.69 -23.67 -21.43
CA LEU A 41 -4.45 -22.88 -21.48
C LEU A 41 -3.36 -23.45 -20.56
N ILE A 42 -3.76 -23.95 -19.40
CA ILE A 42 -2.84 -24.57 -18.43
C ILE A 42 -2.28 -25.86 -19.03
N GLU A 43 -3.15 -26.75 -19.51
CA GLU A 43 -2.75 -28.07 -20.02
C GLU A 43 -1.82 -27.97 -21.23
N ASP A 44 -2.12 -27.07 -22.17
CA ASP A 44 -1.40 -26.97 -23.44
C ASP A 44 -0.11 -26.12 -23.33
N TYR A 45 -0.10 -25.07 -22.50
CA TYR A 45 0.96 -24.05 -22.55
C TYR A 45 1.79 -23.89 -21.27
N CYS A 46 1.43 -24.51 -20.14
CA CYS A 46 2.11 -24.25 -18.85
C CYS A 46 3.64 -24.46 -18.85
N ASN A 47 4.14 -25.39 -19.67
CA ASN A 47 5.57 -25.74 -19.70
C ASN A 47 6.39 -24.95 -20.72
N ILE A 48 5.73 -24.23 -21.64
CA ILE A 48 6.37 -23.51 -22.75
C ILE A 48 6.19 -21.99 -22.66
N THR A 49 5.30 -21.52 -21.78
CA THR A 49 5.04 -20.10 -21.55
C THR A 49 6.08 -19.48 -20.61
N SER A 50 6.70 -18.41 -21.08
CA SER A 50 7.64 -17.55 -20.36
C SER A 50 7.06 -16.17 -20.03
N ARG A 51 6.10 -15.70 -20.82
CA ARG A 51 5.32 -14.47 -20.58
C ARG A 51 3.84 -14.79 -20.69
N LEU A 52 3.06 -14.41 -19.69
CA LEU A 52 1.62 -14.65 -19.64
C LEU A 52 0.90 -13.31 -19.47
N ASP A 53 0.06 -12.98 -20.44
CA ASP A 53 -0.76 -11.78 -20.43
C ASP A 53 -2.24 -12.16 -20.33
N LEU A 54 -2.84 -11.85 -19.18
CA LEU A 54 -4.27 -12.08 -18.90
C LEU A 54 -4.97 -10.75 -18.61
N SER A 55 -4.49 -9.67 -19.22
CA SER A 55 -5.05 -8.34 -19.01
C SER A 55 -6.46 -8.22 -19.59
N PHE A 56 -7.24 -7.26 -19.08
CA PHE A 56 -8.61 -6.98 -19.51
C PHE A 56 -9.52 -8.21 -19.38
N ASN A 57 -9.51 -8.85 -18.21
CA ASN A 57 -10.42 -9.95 -17.89
C ASN A 57 -11.13 -9.64 -16.56
N LEU A 58 -11.84 -10.64 -16.02
CA LEU A 58 -12.58 -10.54 -14.77
C LEU A 58 -11.97 -11.45 -13.70
N LEU A 59 -10.64 -11.65 -13.73
CA LEU A 59 -9.99 -12.60 -12.83
C LEU A 59 -10.22 -12.20 -11.38
N GLU A 60 -10.75 -13.15 -10.61
CA GLU A 60 -10.90 -13.07 -9.15
C GLU A 60 -9.91 -14.00 -8.44
N SER A 61 -9.37 -15.00 -9.16
CA SER A 61 -8.45 -15.99 -8.65
C SER A 61 -7.32 -16.26 -9.63
N LEU A 62 -6.14 -16.57 -9.09
CA LEU A 62 -4.95 -17.00 -9.83
C LEU A 62 -4.71 -18.51 -9.73
N GLN A 63 -5.75 -19.28 -9.37
CA GLN A 63 -5.65 -20.74 -9.33
C GLN A 63 -5.24 -21.30 -10.70
N GLY A 64 -4.29 -22.23 -10.70
CA GLY A 64 -3.71 -22.82 -11.90
C GLY A 64 -2.41 -22.16 -12.34
N LEU A 65 -2.09 -20.97 -11.81
CA LEU A 65 -0.86 -20.26 -12.12
C LEU A 65 0.39 -21.02 -11.59
N GLU A 66 0.23 -21.88 -10.57
CA GLU A 66 1.28 -22.75 -10.01
C GLU A 66 1.89 -23.73 -11.04
N HIS A 67 1.19 -23.99 -12.15
CA HIS A 67 1.68 -24.87 -13.20
C HIS A 67 2.71 -24.18 -14.12
N PHE A 68 2.72 -22.85 -14.20
CA PHE A 68 3.60 -22.06 -15.07
C PHE A 68 5.00 -21.87 -14.46
N LYS A 69 5.75 -22.98 -14.32
CA LYS A 69 7.03 -23.00 -13.59
C LYS A 69 8.16 -22.16 -14.20
N PHE A 70 8.07 -21.86 -15.50
CA PHE A 70 9.08 -21.11 -16.26
C PHE A 70 8.68 -19.66 -16.52
N LEU A 71 7.59 -19.19 -15.89
CA LEU A 71 7.06 -17.86 -16.09
C LEU A 71 8.03 -16.80 -15.54
N LYS A 72 8.39 -15.84 -16.41
CA LYS A 72 9.27 -14.71 -16.10
C LYS A 72 8.51 -13.41 -16.06
N GLU A 73 7.45 -13.29 -16.86
CA GLU A 73 6.62 -12.09 -16.95
C GLU A 73 5.15 -12.45 -16.84
N LEU A 74 4.45 -11.74 -15.95
CA LEU A 74 3.02 -11.91 -15.71
C LEU A 74 2.35 -10.54 -15.75
N VAL A 75 1.40 -10.39 -16.67
CA VAL A 75 0.63 -9.17 -16.89
C VAL A 75 -0.83 -9.46 -16.53
N LEU A 76 -1.34 -8.78 -15.51
CA LEU A 76 -2.68 -8.98 -14.93
C LEU A 76 -3.45 -7.65 -14.86
N ASP A 77 -3.19 -6.76 -15.80
CA ASP A 77 -3.75 -5.41 -15.78
C ASP A 77 -5.26 -5.42 -16.07
N ASN A 78 -6.03 -4.52 -15.47
CA ASN A 78 -7.49 -4.42 -15.65
C ASN A 78 -8.20 -5.75 -15.37
N ASN A 79 -8.02 -6.27 -14.16
CA ASN A 79 -8.76 -7.42 -13.63
C ASN A 79 -9.51 -6.99 -12.35
N THR A 80 -10.17 -7.96 -11.69
CA THR A 80 -10.93 -7.71 -10.45
C THR A 80 -10.23 -8.28 -9.21
N LEU A 81 -8.92 -8.49 -9.27
CA LEU A 81 -8.14 -9.06 -8.16
C LEU A 81 -8.11 -8.11 -6.97
N ASP A 82 -8.23 -8.65 -5.77
CA ASP A 82 -8.15 -7.90 -4.52
C ASP A 82 -7.25 -8.61 -3.50
N ASN A 83 -7.20 -8.08 -2.28
CA ASN A 83 -6.40 -8.65 -1.20
C ASN A 83 -6.79 -10.08 -0.78
N SER A 84 -7.89 -10.66 -1.28
CA SER A 84 -8.22 -12.07 -1.04
C SER A 84 -7.43 -13.04 -1.93
N VAL A 85 -6.80 -12.56 -3.01
CA VAL A 85 -6.07 -13.43 -3.94
C VAL A 85 -4.87 -14.09 -3.28
N ASP A 86 -4.66 -15.36 -3.59
CA ASP A 86 -3.45 -16.11 -3.25
C ASP A 86 -2.51 -16.18 -4.45
N PHE A 87 -1.25 -15.81 -4.24
CA PHE A 87 -0.20 -15.92 -5.24
C PHE A 87 0.56 -17.24 -5.05
N PRO A 88 0.70 -18.09 -6.08
CA PRO A 88 1.58 -19.25 -5.99
C PRO A 88 3.04 -18.83 -6.06
N VAL A 89 3.93 -19.67 -5.51
CA VAL A 89 5.37 -19.41 -5.54
C VAL A 89 5.92 -19.59 -6.95
N LEU A 90 6.26 -18.49 -7.62
CA LEU A 90 6.89 -18.46 -8.94
C LEU A 90 8.32 -17.94 -8.83
N LYS A 91 9.28 -18.87 -8.74
CA LYS A 91 10.69 -18.55 -8.47
C LYS A 91 11.37 -17.82 -9.62
N GLU A 92 10.93 -18.06 -10.85
CA GLU A 92 11.52 -17.46 -12.05
C GLU A 92 10.88 -16.11 -12.43
N LEU A 93 9.80 -15.70 -11.74
CA LEU A 93 9.07 -14.48 -12.06
C LEU A 93 9.92 -13.24 -11.74
N GLN A 94 10.07 -12.37 -12.74
CA GLN A 94 10.89 -11.16 -12.69
C GLN A 94 10.06 -9.89 -12.90
N THR A 95 8.99 -10.00 -13.69
CA THR A 95 8.12 -8.88 -14.06
C THR A 95 6.67 -9.20 -13.69
N LEU A 96 6.06 -8.33 -12.91
CA LEU A 96 4.65 -8.41 -12.53
C LEU A 96 3.98 -7.05 -12.74
N THR A 97 2.85 -7.04 -13.45
CA THR A 97 1.97 -5.87 -13.50
C THR A 97 0.58 -6.25 -13.00
N LEU A 98 0.06 -5.45 -12.07
CA LEU A 98 -1.26 -5.61 -11.45
C LEU A 98 -2.05 -4.30 -11.58
N ASN A 99 -1.85 -3.54 -12.66
CA ASN A 99 -2.44 -2.22 -12.78
C ASN A 99 -3.97 -2.31 -12.82
N LYS A 100 -4.67 -1.32 -12.26
CA LYS A 100 -6.13 -1.21 -12.28
C LYS A 100 -6.84 -2.48 -11.80
N ASN A 101 -6.43 -2.99 -10.64
CA ASN A 101 -7.13 -4.02 -9.89
C ASN A 101 -7.80 -3.38 -8.65
N LYS A 102 -8.26 -4.20 -7.70
CA LYS A 102 -9.01 -3.79 -6.50
C LYS A 102 -8.22 -3.99 -5.20
N PHE A 103 -6.89 -3.95 -5.26
CA PHE A 103 -6.06 -4.02 -4.06
C PHE A 103 -6.23 -2.73 -3.23
N SER A 104 -6.58 -2.87 -1.96
CA SER A 104 -6.81 -1.76 -1.02
C SER A 104 -5.82 -1.76 0.15
N ASP A 105 -5.32 -2.93 0.56
CA ASP A 105 -4.25 -3.08 1.55
C ASP A 105 -2.90 -3.34 0.87
N LEU A 106 -2.07 -2.31 0.80
CA LEU A 106 -0.73 -2.39 0.23
C LEU A 106 0.18 -3.33 1.02
N THR A 107 0.04 -3.38 2.34
CA THR A 107 0.97 -4.15 3.19
C THR A 107 0.75 -5.64 2.99
N ASP A 108 -0.51 -6.07 3.07
CA ASP A 108 -0.90 -7.46 2.80
C ASP A 108 -0.46 -7.92 1.40
N LEU A 109 -0.68 -7.08 0.38
CA LEU A 109 -0.23 -7.37 -0.98
C LEU A 109 1.29 -7.58 -1.02
N LEU A 110 2.08 -6.63 -0.50
CA LEU A 110 3.53 -6.72 -0.52
C LEU A 110 4.06 -7.94 0.27
N ASP A 111 3.43 -8.30 1.39
CA ASP A 111 3.73 -9.51 2.14
C ASP A 111 3.59 -10.77 1.28
N LYS A 112 2.47 -10.88 0.54
CA LYS A 112 2.23 -11.99 -0.39
C LYS A 112 3.22 -12.01 -1.56
N LEU A 113 3.54 -10.86 -2.14
CA LEU A 113 4.49 -10.76 -3.25
C LEU A 113 5.90 -11.17 -2.81
N VAL A 114 6.36 -10.74 -1.63
CA VAL A 114 7.67 -11.12 -1.08
C VAL A 114 7.78 -12.64 -0.88
N ALA A 115 6.72 -13.27 -0.37
CA ALA A 115 6.69 -14.71 -0.15
C ALA A 115 6.67 -15.51 -1.47
N SER A 116 5.98 -15.00 -2.49
CA SER A 116 5.69 -15.73 -3.71
C SER A 116 6.74 -15.53 -4.81
N PHE A 117 7.35 -14.34 -4.89
CA PHE A 117 8.18 -13.92 -6.03
C PHE A 117 9.57 -13.44 -5.57
N PRO A 118 10.47 -14.36 -5.16
CA PRO A 118 11.76 -14.02 -4.55
C PRO A 118 12.75 -13.30 -5.47
N ASN A 119 12.51 -13.35 -6.78
CA ASN A 119 13.34 -12.78 -7.85
C ASN A 119 12.65 -11.64 -8.61
N LEU A 120 11.57 -11.08 -8.05
CA LEU A 120 10.85 -9.96 -8.67
C LEU A 120 11.76 -8.72 -8.79
N THR A 121 11.80 -8.14 -9.99
CA THR A 121 12.63 -6.96 -10.31
C THR A 121 11.84 -5.82 -10.94
N TYR A 122 10.68 -6.09 -11.54
CA TYR A 122 9.78 -5.10 -12.09
C TYR A 122 8.40 -5.29 -11.47
N LEU A 123 7.84 -4.22 -10.91
CA LEU A 123 6.49 -4.21 -10.33
C LEU A 123 5.74 -2.97 -10.81
N SER A 124 4.47 -3.12 -11.15
CA SER A 124 3.55 -2.01 -11.42
C SER A 124 2.22 -2.24 -10.72
N LEU A 125 1.80 -1.28 -9.89
CA LEU A 125 0.56 -1.33 -9.09
C LEU A 125 -0.37 -0.14 -9.35
N LEU A 126 -0.13 0.62 -10.42
CA LEU A 126 -0.85 1.85 -10.73
C LEU A 126 -2.36 1.61 -10.86
N GLY A 127 -3.17 2.55 -10.36
CA GLY A 127 -4.63 2.48 -10.46
C GLY A 127 -5.31 1.50 -9.50
N ASN A 128 -4.60 0.98 -8.50
CA ASN A 128 -5.20 0.29 -7.35
C ASN A 128 -5.54 1.27 -6.22
N GLU A 129 -6.54 0.95 -5.38
CA GLU A 129 -6.90 1.78 -4.22
C GLU A 129 -5.74 1.93 -3.21
N ALA A 130 -4.96 0.86 -3.05
CA ALA A 130 -3.74 0.81 -2.25
C ALA A 130 -2.60 1.70 -2.79
N CYS A 131 -2.64 2.07 -4.07
CA CYS A 131 -1.61 2.84 -4.74
C CYS A 131 -2.08 4.29 -4.93
N PRO A 132 -1.47 5.28 -4.25
CA PRO A 132 -1.71 6.68 -4.59
C PRO A 132 -1.22 6.91 -6.03
N ASP A 133 -2.11 7.24 -6.97
CA ASP A 133 -1.71 7.61 -8.33
C ASP A 133 -1.47 9.13 -8.39
N GLN A 134 -0.32 9.52 -8.93
CA GLN A 134 0.12 10.91 -9.17
C GLN A 134 -0.90 11.72 -9.99
N LEU A 135 -1.77 11.05 -10.76
CA LEU A 135 -2.74 11.68 -11.65
C LEU A 135 -4.18 11.62 -11.12
N SER A 136 -4.45 10.85 -10.05
CA SER A 136 -5.82 10.43 -9.71
C SER A 136 -6.59 11.39 -8.79
N SER A 137 -5.92 12.28 -8.07
CA SER A 137 -6.62 13.12 -7.10
C SER A 137 -5.85 14.41 -6.82
N SER A 138 -6.54 15.55 -6.95
CA SER A 138 -6.05 16.89 -6.56
C SER A 138 -5.76 17.05 -5.06
N GLU A 139 -6.04 16.02 -4.25
CA GLU A 139 -5.76 15.97 -2.81
C GLU A 139 -4.49 15.18 -2.46
N LYS A 140 -3.88 14.46 -3.42
CA LYS A 140 -2.65 13.69 -3.19
C LYS A 140 -1.48 14.44 -3.81
N ASP A 141 -0.62 14.98 -2.96
CA ASP A 141 0.60 15.68 -3.37
C ASP A 141 1.69 14.67 -3.78
N ASP A 142 2.71 15.13 -4.52
CA ASP A 142 3.90 14.34 -4.90
C ASP A 142 4.55 13.61 -3.72
N GLU A 143 4.40 14.16 -2.51
CA GLU A 143 4.87 13.55 -1.27
C GLU A 143 4.22 12.18 -1.00
N ASP A 144 2.92 12.01 -1.24
CA ASP A 144 2.23 10.75 -0.93
C ASP A 144 2.72 9.61 -1.81
N TYR A 145 2.94 9.88 -3.10
CA TYR A 145 3.55 8.92 -4.00
C TYR A 145 4.98 8.58 -3.56
N GLN A 146 5.76 9.57 -3.12
CA GLN A 146 7.12 9.34 -2.64
C GLN A 146 7.15 8.43 -1.40
N ARG A 147 6.22 8.61 -0.46
CA ARG A 147 6.07 7.75 0.73
C ARG A 147 5.73 6.31 0.33
N TYR A 148 4.72 6.16 -0.55
CA TYR A 148 4.36 4.87 -1.14
C TYR A 148 5.57 4.19 -1.80
N ARG A 149 6.29 4.91 -2.65
CA ARG A 149 7.44 4.41 -3.39
C ARG A 149 8.54 3.91 -2.45
N TYR A 150 8.88 4.68 -1.42
CA TYR A 150 9.84 4.25 -0.41
C TYR A 150 9.36 3.06 0.41
N TYR A 151 8.06 2.98 0.73
CA TYR A 151 7.52 1.83 1.42
C TYR A 151 7.63 0.54 0.58
N VAL A 152 7.25 0.59 -0.71
CA VAL A 152 7.38 -0.55 -1.62
C VAL A 152 8.84 -0.97 -1.76
N LEU A 153 9.77 -0.04 -1.96
CA LEU A 153 11.20 -0.34 -2.10
C LEU A 153 11.83 -0.88 -0.79
N TYR A 154 11.31 -0.46 0.36
CA TYR A 154 11.71 -1.05 1.64
C TYR A 154 11.28 -2.51 1.76
N ARG A 155 10.06 -2.84 1.34
CA ARG A 155 9.52 -4.21 1.37
C ARG A 155 10.14 -5.11 0.29
N LEU A 156 10.44 -4.57 -0.89
CA LEU A 156 10.98 -5.26 -2.07
C LEU A 156 12.31 -4.62 -2.54
N PRO A 157 13.41 -4.80 -1.79
CA PRO A 157 14.67 -4.09 -2.05
C PRO A 157 15.44 -4.54 -3.31
N LYS A 158 14.97 -5.60 -3.99
CA LYS A 158 15.57 -6.11 -5.24
C LYS A 158 14.95 -5.50 -6.50
N LEU A 159 13.91 -4.67 -6.36
CA LEU A 159 13.27 -4.02 -7.50
C LEU A 159 14.25 -3.09 -8.23
N LYS A 160 14.20 -3.16 -9.55
CA LYS A 160 14.91 -2.30 -10.49
C LYS A 160 13.98 -1.30 -11.15
N PHE A 161 12.69 -1.61 -11.23
CA PHE A 161 11.65 -0.75 -11.77
C PHE A 161 10.40 -0.85 -10.90
N LEU A 162 9.78 0.30 -10.65
CA LEU A 162 8.50 0.41 -9.95
C LEU A 162 7.63 1.43 -10.68
N ASP A 163 6.43 1.03 -11.08
CA ASP A 163 5.44 1.84 -11.78
C ASP A 163 6.02 2.59 -12.99
N SER A 164 6.67 1.85 -13.88
CA SER A 164 7.30 2.38 -15.12
C SER A 164 8.49 3.32 -14.92
N THR A 165 8.98 3.52 -13.69
CA THR A 165 10.17 4.33 -13.42
C THR A 165 11.31 3.49 -12.84
N PRO A 166 12.57 3.69 -13.30
CA PRO A 166 13.71 2.96 -12.77
C PRO A 166 13.96 3.31 -11.29
N VAL A 167 14.45 2.34 -10.54
CA VAL A 167 14.83 2.48 -9.14
C VAL A 167 16.31 2.81 -9.05
N THR A 168 16.63 3.89 -8.34
CA THR A 168 18.00 4.36 -8.12
C THR A 168 18.55 3.85 -6.78
N SER A 169 19.87 3.77 -6.66
CA SER A 169 20.53 3.38 -5.40
C SER A 169 20.28 4.38 -4.26
N SER A 170 20.05 5.64 -4.58
CA SER A 170 19.69 6.67 -3.59
C SER A 170 18.32 6.38 -2.99
N GLU A 171 17.33 6.06 -3.82
CA GLU A 171 15.98 5.71 -3.35
C GLU A 171 15.99 4.45 -2.49
N VAL A 172 16.77 3.42 -2.85
CA VAL A 172 16.89 2.19 -2.03
C VAL A 172 17.52 2.50 -0.67
N SER A 173 18.55 3.35 -0.63
CA SER A 173 19.21 3.75 0.61
C SER A 173 18.26 4.54 1.51
N GLU A 174 17.50 5.46 0.91
CA GLU A 174 16.53 6.27 1.62
C GLU A 174 15.33 5.44 2.10
N ALA A 175 14.77 4.57 1.25
CA ALA A 175 13.73 3.61 1.59
C ALA A 175 14.14 2.71 2.76
N ARG A 176 15.40 2.25 2.81
CA ARG A 176 15.91 1.51 3.97
C ARG A 176 15.89 2.34 5.27
N ARG A 177 16.17 3.64 5.17
CA ARG A 177 16.22 4.56 6.30
C ARG A 177 14.83 4.94 6.82
N VAL A 178 13.89 5.23 5.91
CA VAL A 178 12.58 5.81 6.26
C VAL A 178 11.41 4.83 6.12
N GLY A 179 11.54 3.80 5.28
CA GLY A 179 10.48 2.87 4.90
C GLY A 179 9.67 2.26 6.05
N PRO A 180 10.27 1.85 7.19
CA PRO A 180 9.51 1.35 8.34
C PRO A 180 8.44 2.33 8.87
N TYR A 181 8.61 3.62 8.62
CA TYR A 181 7.72 4.69 9.08
C TYR A 181 6.80 5.23 7.96
N GLN A 182 6.90 4.70 6.75
CA GLN A 182 6.10 5.14 5.59
C GLN A 182 4.79 4.35 5.41
N GLN A 183 4.47 3.46 6.35
CA GLN A 183 3.19 2.76 6.33
C GLN A 183 2.06 3.76 6.63
N VAL A 184 1.31 4.13 5.60
CA VAL A 184 0.14 5.00 5.73
C VAL A 184 -1.04 4.16 6.19
N VAL A 185 -1.39 4.25 7.47
CA VAL A 185 -2.62 3.66 8.01
C VAL A 185 -3.76 4.63 7.74
N ARG A 186 -4.66 4.28 6.81
CA ARG A 186 -5.92 5.02 6.65
C ARG A 186 -6.88 4.57 7.74
N PRO A 187 -7.48 5.49 8.53
CA PRO A 187 -8.58 5.13 9.41
C PRO A 187 -9.69 4.49 8.58
N LYS A 188 -10.18 3.31 8.98
CA LYS A 188 -11.39 2.75 8.37
C LYS A 188 -12.49 3.78 8.55
N ALA A 189 -13.15 4.18 7.46
CA ALA A 189 -14.35 4.99 7.54
C ALA A 189 -15.34 4.24 8.43
N ILE A 190 -15.60 4.79 9.62
CA ILE A 190 -16.66 4.27 10.49
C ILE A 190 -17.94 4.57 9.72
N LEU A 191 -18.50 3.55 9.08
CA LEU A 191 -19.87 3.59 8.63
C LEU A 191 -20.71 3.85 9.87
N GLU A 192 -21.30 5.04 9.99
CA GLU A 192 -22.32 5.34 10.99
C GLU A 192 -23.54 4.45 10.73
N SER A 193 -23.45 3.18 11.13
CA SER A 193 -24.61 2.32 11.28
C SER A 193 -25.36 2.83 12.50
N SER A 194 -26.42 3.60 12.22
CA SER A 194 -27.48 3.93 13.15
C SER A 194 -28.13 2.65 13.67
N GLU A 195 -27.69 2.15 14.83
CA GLU A 195 -28.50 1.26 15.65
C GLU A 195 -28.46 1.69 17.12
N SER A 196 -29.67 1.91 17.63
CA SER A 196 -30.02 2.31 18.97
C SER A 196 -29.71 1.22 20.02
N SER A 197 -29.04 1.66 21.10
CA SER A 197 -29.17 1.18 22.49
C SER A 197 -29.08 -0.33 22.77
N THR A 198 -27.92 -0.79 23.25
CA THR A 198 -27.84 -1.67 24.42
C THR A 198 -26.59 -1.33 25.24
N SER A 199 -26.78 -1.25 26.56
CA SER A 199 -25.81 -0.88 27.59
C SER A 199 -24.79 -1.99 27.85
N GLY A 200 -23.50 -1.64 27.85
CA GLY A 200 -22.41 -2.51 28.30
C GLY A 200 -21.04 -1.87 28.11
N SER A 201 -20.65 -0.97 29.01
CA SER A 201 -19.36 -0.27 28.98
C SER A 201 -18.17 -1.23 29.16
N PRO A 202 -17.16 -1.23 28.28
CA PRO A 202 -15.80 -1.53 28.68
C PRO A 202 -15.11 -0.24 29.16
N THR A 203 -14.28 -0.39 30.17
CA THR A 203 -13.58 0.67 30.92
C THR A 203 -12.78 1.63 30.00
N ASN A 204 -13.25 2.88 29.90
CA ASN A 204 -12.48 4.01 29.37
C ASN A 204 -11.28 4.31 30.29
N VAL A 205 -10.05 4.27 29.75
CA VAL A 205 -8.80 4.64 30.45
C VAL A 205 -8.41 6.10 30.18
N TYR A 206 -9.34 6.94 29.74
CA TYR A 206 -9.10 8.38 29.61
C TYR A 206 -10.19 9.18 30.33
N SER A 207 -9.78 9.93 31.35
CA SER A 207 -10.61 10.93 32.02
C SER A 207 -10.56 12.24 31.20
N PRO A 208 -11.70 12.87 30.86
CA PRO A 208 -11.69 14.16 30.18
C PRO A 208 -11.20 15.25 31.15
N LEU A 209 -10.62 16.32 30.59
CA LEU A 209 -10.22 17.51 31.34
C LEU A 209 -11.42 18.11 32.10
N PRO A 210 -11.28 18.52 33.38
CA PRO A 210 -12.36 19.17 34.09
C PRO A 210 -12.64 20.56 33.51
N SER A 211 -13.89 20.80 33.15
CA SER A 211 -14.41 22.13 32.83
C SER A 211 -14.83 22.83 34.11
N GLU A 212 -14.12 23.87 34.54
CA GLU A 212 -14.66 24.80 35.52
C GLU A 212 -14.24 26.23 35.21
N THR A 213 -15.14 26.89 34.46
CA THR A 213 -15.42 28.31 34.60
C THR A 213 -16.11 28.55 35.94
N GLN A 214 -15.60 29.45 36.77
CA GLN A 214 -16.32 30.67 37.21
C GLN A 214 -15.56 31.40 38.33
N ASP A 215 -15.22 32.65 38.01
CA ASP A 215 -15.46 33.88 38.76
C ASP A 215 -14.95 34.02 40.21
N MET A 216 -14.11 35.04 40.37
CA MET A 216 -13.63 35.59 41.64
C MET A 216 -14.73 36.31 42.44
N GLU A 217 -14.50 36.37 43.76
CA GLU A 217 -14.93 37.33 44.81
C GLU A 217 -15.56 36.56 46.00
N THR A 218 -15.20 36.69 47.29
CA THR A 218 -14.51 37.71 48.11
C THR A 218 -14.05 37.09 49.46
N ALA A 219 -13.04 37.70 50.08
CA ALA A 219 -12.80 37.89 51.53
C ALA A 219 -12.74 36.72 52.56
N ASP A 220 -11.52 36.54 53.08
CA ASP A 220 -11.08 36.60 54.49
C ASP A 220 -11.42 35.53 55.58
N HIS A 221 -10.37 35.25 56.38
CA HIS A 221 -10.30 34.71 57.76
C HIS A 221 -10.07 33.19 58.07
N LYS A 222 -8.83 32.95 58.54
CA LYS A 222 -8.34 32.21 59.74
C LYS A 222 -8.65 30.72 60.01
N GLU A 223 -7.54 29.97 60.08
CA GLU A 223 -7.15 28.83 60.95
C GLU A 223 -8.23 28.01 61.68
N VAL A 224 -8.36 26.71 61.33
CA VAL A 224 -8.39 25.57 62.28
C VAL A 224 -7.79 24.32 61.59
N GLU A 225 -7.13 23.50 62.40
CA GLU A 225 -6.30 22.32 62.19
C GLU A 225 -7.06 21.03 61.80
N GLU A 226 -6.28 20.05 61.30
CA GLU A 226 -6.54 18.61 61.17
C GLU A 226 -7.62 18.09 60.20
N LEU A 227 -7.16 17.61 59.03
CA LEU A 227 -7.22 16.20 58.60
C LEU A 227 -6.87 16.12 57.11
N ASN A 228 -5.98 15.18 56.77
CA ASN A 228 -5.75 14.56 55.46
C ASN A 228 -6.24 15.33 54.21
N VAL A 229 -5.28 15.82 53.40
CA VAL A 229 -5.16 15.58 51.95
C VAL A 229 -3.99 16.43 51.43
N ALA A 230 -3.17 15.82 50.56
CA ALA A 230 -1.98 16.40 49.96
C ALA A 230 -2.22 17.81 49.38
N ARG A 231 -1.62 18.82 50.00
CA ARG A 231 -1.47 20.16 49.42
C ARG A 231 -0.40 20.12 48.33
N SER A 232 -0.82 20.03 47.07
CA SER A 232 0.06 20.29 45.93
C SER A 232 0.34 21.78 45.84
N TYR A 233 1.59 22.16 46.10
CA TYR A 233 2.13 23.51 45.95
C TYR A 233 2.20 23.86 44.45
N TRP A 234 1.37 24.79 43.98
CA TRP A 234 1.66 25.51 42.73
C TRP A 234 2.56 26.71 43.02
N GLY A 235 3.87 26.47 43.01
CA GLY A 235 4.86 27.54 42.98
C GLY A 235 4.89 28.18 41.59
N LYS A 236 4.75 29.51 41.51
CA LYS A 236 5.12 30.28 40.30
C LYS A 236 6.62 30.10 40.08
N ASN A 237 7.02 29.22 39.17
CA ASN A 237 8.42 29.13 38.77
C ASN A 237 8.79 30.37 37.93
N ARG A 238 9.37 31.39 38.58
CA ARG A 238 10.01 32.51 37.89
C ARG A 238 11.40 32.10 37.42
N SER A 239 11.48 31.16 36.50
CA SER A 239 12.72 30.90 35.79
C SER A 239 12.91 32.00 34.74
N ARG A 240 13.66 33.05 35.08
CA ARG A 240 14.22 33.97 34.08
C ARG A 240 15.28 33.20 33.30
N TYR A 241 15.06 33.00 32.01
CA TYR A 241 16.07 32.44 31.12
C TYR A 241 17.20 33.46 30.91
N LEU A 242 18.33 33.28 31.61
CA LEU A 242 19.58 33.98 31.28
C LEU A 242 20.29 33.20 30.17
N GLY A 243 19.80 33.34 28.94
CA GLY A 243 20.46 32.79 27.77
C GLY A 243 21.76 33.54 27.48
N ARG A 244 22.90 33.01 27.93
CA ARG A 244 24.21 33.40 27.40
C ARG A 244 24.77 32.42 26.36
N ASN A 245 24.14 31.25 26.15
CA ASN A 245 24.68 30.17 25.31
C ASN A 245 23.71 29.63 24.25
N SER A 246 22.71 30.38 23.81
CA SER A 246 21.89 29.98 22.64
C SER A 246 22.30 30.78 21.41
N GLU A 247 22.89 30.11 20.43
CA GLU A 247 23.30 30.67 19.12
C GLU A 247 22.11 31.17 18.26
N GLY A 248 20.87 30.95 18.72
CA GLY A 248 19.63 31.26 17.99
C GLY A 248 19.15 32.72 18.05
N ASN A 249 19.80 33.63 18.77
CA ASN A 249 19.34 35.03 18.92
C ASN A 249 20.09 36.05 18.05
N ARG A 250 20.77 35.63 16.98
CA ARG A 250 21.58 36.55 16.13
C ARG A 250 20.78 37.47 15.20
N PHE A 251 19.47 37.30 15.05
CA PHE A 251 18.70 37.99 14.00
C PHE A 251 17.48 38.77 14.49
N ILE A 252 17.30 38.92 15.81
CA ILE A 252 16.24 39.80 16.34
C ILE A 252 16.82 41.20 16.51
N THR A 253 16.53 42.07 15.55
CA THR A 253 16.77 43.51 15.66
C THR A 253 15.49 44.19 16.15
N ASP A 254 15.54 44.81 17.32
CA ASP A 254 14.49 45.72 17.78
C ASP A 254 14.53 46.99 16.92
N GLY A 255 13.71 47.03 15.88
CA GLY A 255 13.49 48.22 15.08
C GLY A 255 12.68 49.24 15.88
N ILE A 256 13.37 50.10 16.64
CA ILE A 256 12.83 51.38 17.08
C ILE A 256 13.47 52.46 16.21
N LEU A 257 12.66 53.07 15.35
CA LEU A 257 12.69 54.51 14.99
C LEU A 257 11.31 54.91 14.47
#